data_AF-A0A832YS15-F1
#
_entry.id   AF-A0A832YS15-F1
#
_cell.length_a   1.000
_cell.length_b   1.000
_cell.length_c   1.000
_cell.angle_alpha   90.00
_cell.angle_beta   90.00
_cell.angle_gamma   90.00
#
_symmetry.space_group_name_H-M   'P 1'
#
loop_
_entity.id
_entity.type
_entity.pdbx_description
1 polymer ?
#
loop_
_entity_poly.entity_id
_entity_poly.type
_entity_poly.pdbx_seq_one_letter_code
_entity_poly.pdbx_strand_id
1 'polypeptide(L)'
;MVTEMSHPGALRFMAPVSDDLAEMAKKLNVDAIVAPSTRPERLQHIKNIVEDIPIISPGIGAQGGHIDEVLRILGEEDYIIVGRGIYESENPREEAHKYYKLLK
;
A
#
# COMPACT_ATOMS: atom_id res chain seq x y z
N MET A 1 -0.02 10.93 -4.45
CA MET A 1 0.26 10.54 -5.86
C MET A 1 0.15 9.02 -6.02
N VAL A 2 -0.25 8.49 -7.18
CA VAL A 2 -0.21 7.04 -7.42
C VAL A 2 1.10 6.69 -8.13
N THR A 3 1.93 5.83 -7.53
CA THR A 3 3.19 5.37 -8.14
C THR A 3 2.98 4.03 -8.85
N GLU A 4 2.41 3.06 -8.15
CA GLU A 4 2.17 1.73 -8.69
C GLU A 4 0.87 1.12 -8.13
N MET A 5 0.05 0.52 -9.01
CA MET A 5 -1.22 -0.09 -8.61
C MET A 5 -1.08 -1.59 -8.26
N SER A 6 -2.02 -2.14 -7.50
CA SER A 6 -1.96 -3.52 -6.97
C SER A 6 -2.42 -4.62 -7.93
N HIS A 7 -3.08 -4.28 -9.05
CA HIS A 7 -3.70 -5.23 -9.97
C HIS A 7 -2.74 -5.70 -11.09
N PRO A 8 -2.96 -6.86 -11.73
CA PRO A 8 -2.04 -7.41 -12.74
C PRO A 8 -1.74 -6.49 -13.93
N GLY A 9 -2.71 -5.65 -14.34
CA GLY A 9 -2.54 -4.69 -15.43
C GLY A 9 -1.46 -3.62 -15.16
N ALA A 10 -1.15 -3.34 -13.89
CA ALA A 10 -0.15 -2.37 -13.49
C ALA A 10 1.25 -2.72 -14.01
N LEU A 11 1.54 -4.02 -14.20
CA LEU A 11 2.83 -4.51 -14.70
C LEU A 11 3.18 -3.97 -16.09
N ARG A 12 2.18 -3.65 -16.91
CA ARG A 12 2.41 -3.27 -18.30
C ARG A 12 2.90 -1.83 -18.47
N PHE A 13 2.39 -0.91 -17.66
CA PHE A 13 2.61 0.53 -17.87
C PHE A 13 3.03 1.28 -16.62
N MET A 14 2.63 0.83 -15.43
CA MET A 14 2.93 1.55 -14.19
C MET A 14 4.23 1.06 -13.56
N ALA A 15 4.40 -0.26 -13.44
CA ALA A 15 5.62 -0.85 -12.88
C ALA A 15 6.91 -0.40 -13.59
N PRO A 16 6.95 -0.23 -14.93
CA PRO A 16 8.16 0.25 -15.60
C PRO A 16 8.56 1.70 -15.28
N VAL A 17 7.63 2.53 -14.80
CA VAL A 17 7.85 3.97 -14.53
C VAL A 17 7.61 4.34 -13.05
N SER A 18 7.35 3.36 -12.19
CA SER A 18 6.98 3.62 -10.79
C SER A 18 8.07 4.30 -9.99
N ASP A 19 9.34 4.06 -10.36
CA ASP A 19 10.49 4.65 -9.70
C ASP A 19 10.60 6.14 -10.08
N ASP A 20 10.39 6.49 -11.36
CA ASP A 20 10.30 7.88 -11.81
C ASP A 20 9.13 8.62 -11.15
N LEU A 21 7.99 7.94 -10.96
CA LEU A 21 6.84 8.50 -10.26
C LEU A 21 7.14 8.72 -8.76
N ALA A 22 7.89 7.82 -8.13
CA ALA A 22 8.32 7.96 -6.74
C ALA A 22 9.31 9.13 -6.56
N GLU A 23 10.27 9.29 -7.47
CA GLU A 23 11.17 10.45 -7.50
C GLU A 23 10.42 11.76 -7.76
N MET A 24 9.43 11.72 -8.67
CA MET A 24 8.56 12.87 -8.92
C MET A 24 7.72 13.24 -7.68
N ALA A 25 7.25 12.25 -6.92
CA ALA A 25 6.52 12.48 -5.67
C ALA A 25 7.39 13.25 -4.66
N LYS A 26 8.67 12.89 -4.51
CA LYS A 26 9.64 13.65 -3.71
C LYS A 26 9.81 15.08 -4.20
N LYS A 27 10.07 15.26 -5.50
CA LYS A 27 10.28 16.58 -6.09
C LYS A 27 9.09 17.51 -5.89
N LEU A 28 7.87 16.96 -5.92
CA LEU A 28 6.63 17.72 -5.75
C LEU A 28 6.19 17.87 -4.29
N ASN A 29 6.89 17.24 -3.34
CA ASN A 29 6.57 17.26 -1.91
C ASN A 29 5.08 16.93 -1.64
N VAL A 30 4.62 15.81 -2.19
CA VAL A 30 3.23 15.36 -2.03
C VAL A 30 2.98 14.85 -0.61
N ASP A 31 1.74 14.94 -0.13
CA ASP A 31 1.39 14.50 1.23
C ASP A 31 1.53 12.98 1.45
N ALA A 32 1.33 12.19 0.39
CA ALA A 32 1.45 10.73 0.43
C ALA A 32 1.54 10.12 -0.98
N ILE A 33 1.98 8.87 -1.04
CA ILE A 33 1.92 8.04 -2.25
C ILE A 33 1.03 6.79 -2.07
N VAL A 34 0.57 6.23 -3.18
CA VAL A 34 -0.12 4.94 -3.23
C VAL A 34 0.80 3.91 -3.87
N ALA A 35 1.10 2.82 -3.14
CA ALA A 35 1.98 1.73 -3.55
C ALA A 35 1.37 0.34 -3.19
N PRO A 36 1.67 -0.73 -3.94
CA PRO A 36 0.87 -1.96 -3.90
C PRO A 36 1.22 -2.90 -2.74
N SER A 37 0.23 -3.25 -1.89
CA SER A 37 0.42 -4.26 -0.84
C SER A 37 0.57 -5.69 -1.38
N THR A 38 0.15 -5.94 -2.62
CA THR A 38 0.20 -7.28 -3.26
C THR A 38 1.61 -7.70 -3.66
N ARG A 39 2.58 -6.78 -3.60
CA ARG A 39 3.98 -7.00 -4.03
C ARG A 39 4.94 -6.35 -3.01
N PRO A 40 5.20 -7.00 -1.87
CA PRO A 40 6.00 -6.44 -0.77
C PRO A 40 7.40 -5.98 -1.20
N GLU A 41 8.08 -6.70 -2.09
CA GLU A 41 9.39 -6.27 -2.63
C GLU A 41 9.30 -4.92 -3.35
N ARG A 42 8.23 -4.69 -4.13
CA ARG A 42 7.98 -3.39 -4.78
C ARG A 42 7.61 -2.31 -3.77
N LEU A 43 6.78 -2.65 -2.79
CA LEU A 43 6.43 -1.73 -1.70
C LEU A 43 7.68 -1.24 -0.95
N GLN A 44 8.57 -2.17 -0.56
CA GLN A 44 9.83 -1.84 0.11
C GLN A 44 10.74 -0.98 -0.77
N HIS A 45 10.88 -1.34 -2.05
CA HIS A 45 11.70 -0.57 -2.99
C HIS A 45 11.19 0.87 -3.14
N ILE A 46 9.87 1.04 -3.34
CA ILE A 46 9.26 2.37 -3.45
C ILE A 46 9.40 3.15 -2.13
N LYS A 47 9.23 2.50 -0.97
CA LYS A 47 9.45 3.12 0.34
C LYS A 47 10.87 3.66 0.48
N ASN A 48 11.88 2.89 0.04
CA ASN A 48 13.27 3.33 0.05
C ASN A 48 13.52 4.53 -0.87
N ILE A 49 12.78 4.65 -1.97
CA ILE A 49 12.89 5.81 -2.87
C ILE A 49 12.26 7.05 -2.24
N VAL A 50 11.05 6.95 -1.68
CA VAL A 50 10.30 8.12 -1.19
C VAL A 50 10.64 8.55 0.22
N GLU A 51 11.38 7.72 0.97
CA GLU A 51 11.87 7.99 2.31
C GLU A 51 10.74 8.37 3.28
N ASP A 52 10.68 9.65 3.67
CA ASP A 52 9.77 10.16 4.70
C ASP A 52 8.34 10.39 4.20
N ILE A 53 8.09 10.27 2.89
CA ILE A 53 6.73 10.45 2.35
C ILE A 53 5.85 9.27 2.78
N PRO A 54 4.70 9.52 3.44
CA PRO A 54 3.75 8.49 3.82
C PRO A 54 3.27 7.64 2.64
N ILE A 55 3.09 6.34 2.88
CA ILE A 55 2.52 5.38 1.94
C ILE A 55 1.11 4.99 2.41
N ILE A 56 0.18 5.04 1.47
CA ILE A 56 -1.17 4.51 1.62
C ILE A 56 -1.29 3.27 0.71
N SER A 57 -1.32 2.07 1.28
CA SER A 57 -1.12 0.81 0.55
C SER A 57 -2.39 -0.03 0.42
N PRO A 58 -2.97 -0.17 -0.79
CA PRO A 58 -4.10 -1.06 -1.04
C PRO A 58 -3.67 -2.47 -1.48
N GLY A 59 -4.54 -3.44 -1.22
CA GLY A 59 -4.40 -4.80 -1.76
C GLY A 59 -4.37 -5.91 -0.71
N ILE A 60 -4.47 -5.56 0.57
CA ILE A 60 -4.58 -6.55 1.66
C ILE A 60 -5.92 -7.29 1.59
N GLY A 61 -5.88 -8.60 1.86
CA GLY A 61 -7.07 -9.45 1.91
C GLY A 61 -7.53 -9.88 0.53
N ALA A 62 -8.59 -9.27 0.00
CA ALA A 62 -9.28 -9.74 -1.22
C ALA A 62 -8.43 -9.74 -2.51
N GLN A 63 -7.27 -9.08 -2.52
CA GLN A 63 -6.32 -9.08 -3.65
C GLN A 63 -5.06 -9.93 -3.37
N GLY A 64 -5.02 -10.65 -2.24
CA GLY A 64 -3.93 -11.55 -1.89
C GLY A 64 -2.73 -10.91 -1.19
N GLY A 65 -2.78 -9.63 -0.82
CA GLY A 65 -1.72 -9.01 -0.02
C GLY A 65 -1.69 -9.59 1.40
N HIS A 66 -0.51 -10.06 1.82
CA HIS A 66 -0.25 -10.61 3.16
C HIS A 66 0.08 -9.50 4.15
N ILE A 67 -0.78 -9.32 5.15
CA ILE A 67 -0.65 -8.21 6.10
C ILE A 67 0.67 -8.25 6.86
N ASP A 68 1.14 -9.42 7.29
CA ASP A 68 2.37 -9.56 8.07
C ASP A 68 3.62 -9.10 7.30
N GLU A 69 3.65 -9.28 5.98
CA GLU A 69 4.77 -8.84 5.14
C GLU A 69 4.73 -7.32 4.92
N VAL A 70 3.52 -6.78 4.71
CA VAL A 70 3.31 -5.33 4.53
C VAL A 70 3.67 -4.56 5.80
N LEU A 71 3.25 -5.04 6.97
CA LEU A 71 3.52 -4.36 8.25
C LEU A 71 5.00 -4.34 8.65
N ARG A 72 5.83 -5.23 8.11
CA ARG A 72 7.29 -5.16 8.29
C ARG A 72 7.94 -4.03 7.51
N ILE A 73 7.25 -3.50 6.51
CA ILE A 73 7.75 -2.47 5.58
C ILE A 73 7.21 -1.09 5.96
N LEU A 74 5.94 -1.03 6.37
CA LEU A 74 5.25 0.21 6.72
C LEU A 74 5.76 0.78 8.05
N GLY A 75 5.91 2.10 8.11
CA GLY A 75 6.20 2.87 9.33
C GLY A 75 4.94 3.40 10.01
N GLU A 76 5.13 4.20 11.07
CA GLU A 76 4.04 4.75 11.89
C GLU A 76 3.11 5.71 11.14
N GLU A 77 3.65 6.43 10.16
CA GLU A 77 2.90 7.39 9.34
C GLU A 77 2.26 6.75 8.09
N ASP A 78 2.43 5.44 7.91
CA ASP A 78 1.89 4.72 6.76
C ASP A 78 0.54 4.06 7.07
N TYR A 79 -0.25 3.82 6.01
CA TYR A 79 -1.62 3.33 6.14
C TYR A 79 -1.87 2.14 5.21
N ILE A 80 -2.67 1.17 5.68
CA ILE A 80 -3.23 0.13 4.83
C ILE A 80 -4.64 0.51 4.37
N ILE A 81 -4.99 0.20 3.13
CA ILE A 81 -6.37 0.31 2.62
C ILE A 81 -6.98 -1.08 2.54
N VAL A 82 -8.06 -1.27 3.29
CA VAL A 82 -8.88 -2.49 3.26
C VAL A 82 -10.30 -2.13 2.83
N GLY A 83 -10.75 -2.75 1.74
CA GLY A 83 -12.11 -2.60 1.21
C GLY A 83 -13.00 -3.79 1.55
N ARG A 84 -13.18 -4.68 0.57
CA ARG A 84 -14.09 -5.85 0.64
C ARG A 84 -13.89 -6.73 1.87
N GLY A 85 -12.65 -6.87 2.34
CA GLY A 85 -12.34 -7.60 3.58
C GLY A 85 -13.08 -7.07 4.82
N ILE A 86 -13.53 -5.80 4.80
CA ILE A 86 -14.36 -5.21 5.84
C ILE A 86 -15.83 -5.12 5.37
N TYR A 87 -16.11 -4.43 4.26
CA TYR A 87 -17.49 -4.07 3.94
C TYR A 87 -18.35 -5.20 3.37
N GLU A 88 -17.76 -6.30 2.90
CA GLU A 88 -18.51 -7.50 2.46
C GLU A 88 -18.57 -8.59 3.55
N SER A 89 -18.01 -8.33 4.73
CA SER A 89 -18.05 -9.28 5.85
C SER A 89 -19.41 -9.33 6.53
N GLU A 90 -19.71 -10.43 7.21
CA GLU A 90 -20.94 -10.57 8.00
C GLU A 90 -21.02 -9.52 9.13
N ASN A 91 -19.86 -9.09 9.65
CA ASN A 91 -19.77 -8.10 10.72
C ASN A 91 -18.62 -7.10 10.46
N PRO A 92 -18.88 -6.01 9.70
CA PRO A 92 -17.85 -5.04 9.33
C PRO A 92 -17.14 -4.38 10.52
N ARG A 93 -17.84 -4.20 11.65
CA ARG A 93 -17.24 -3.65 12.87
C ARG A 93 -16.18 -4.59 13.44
N GLU A 94 -16.48 -5.88 13.48
CA GLU A 94 -15.56 -6.89 13.98
C GLU A 94 -14.34 -7.06 13.06
N GLU A 95 -14.54 -7.11 11.74
CA GLU A 95 -13.42 -7.20 10.79
C GLU A 95 -12.53 -5.96 10.83
N ALA A 96 -13.10 -4.75 10.87
CA ALA A 96 -12.32 -3.53 11.06
C ALA A 96 -11.51 -3.56 12.37
N HIS A 97 -12.08 -4.11 13.45
CA HIS A 97 -11.38 -4.25 14.72
C HIS A 97 -10.24 -5.29 14.67
N LYS A 98 -10.39 -6.37 13.89
CA LYS A 98 -9.32 -7.35 13.65
C LYS A 98 -8.14 -6.69 12.94
N TYR A 99 -8.37 -5.95 11.86
CA TYR A 99 -7.31 -5.19 11.19
C TYR A 99 -6.64 -4.19 12.14
N TYR A 100 -7.41 -3.42 12.90
CA TYR A 100 -6.86 -2.48 13.89
C TYR A 100 -5.95 -3.16 14.92
N LYS A 101 -6.31 -4.37 15.39
CA LYS A 101 -5.46 -5.14 16.32
C LYS A 101 -4.15 -5.61 15.70
N LEU A 102 -4.14 -5.91 14.41
CA LEU A 102 -2.92 -6.32 13.69
C LEU A 102 -1.95 -5.17 13.48
N LEU A 103 -2.43 -3.92 13.50
CA LEU A 103 -1.62 -2.70 13.39
C LEU A 103 -0.98 -2.27 14.72
N LYS A 104 -1.26 -2.96 15.83
CA LYS A 104 -0.70 -2.68 17.16
C LYS A 104 0.34 -3.72 17.55
#